data_AF-A0A6C0GIY4-F1
#
_entry.id   AF-A0A6C0GIY4-F1
#
_cell.length_a   1.000
_cell.length_b   1.000
_cell.length_c   1.000
_cell.angle_alpha   90.00
_cell.angle_beta   90.00
_cell.angle_gamma   90.00
#
_symmetry.space_group_name_H-M   'P 1'
#
loop_
_entity.id
_entity.type
_entity.pdbx_description
1 polymer ?
#
loop_
_entity_poly.entity_id
_entity_poly.type
_entity_poly.pdbx_seq_one_letter_code
_entity_poly.pdbx_strand_id
1 'polypeptide(L)'
;MQKLIFIVLFVFAIHQAAFSQKSTKGMARVSKMQGIEVYAMCEPVREYEEVFDVITGAKAASLLTGGLINEGVSEKLSQFVTRAKKEADKRDEKIDAIIYSDGKKVIAVKFKGTATEANKGLAKVAKLEGMDVYVMNEPLRDYENTVDIATGVKAKSYVTGGLVNNSIEEDMAQYVRRAVKEADETSKKIDAVVYSGGKRAIGVSFK
;
A
#
# COMPACT_ATOMS: atom_id res chain seq x y z
N MET A 1 -13.07 -9.57 55.00
CA MET A 1 -12.81 -10.45 53.83
C MET A 1 -13.49 -9.95 52.54
N GLN A 2 -14.77 -9.61 52.56
CA GLN A 2 -15.51 -9.15 51.37
C GLN A 2 -14.90 -7.91 50.67
N LYS A 3 -14.39 -6.93 51.43
CA LYS A 3 -13.69 -5.74 50.88
C LYS A 3 -12.37 -6.07 50.19
N LEU A 4 -11.67 -7.15 50.60
CA LEU A 4 -10.40 -7.56 50.01
C LEU A 4 -10.64 -8.23 48.64
N ILE A 5 -11.71 -9.02 48.52
CA ILE A 5 -12.12 -9.70 47.28
C ILE A 5 -12.50 -8.68 46.19
N PHE A 6 -13.18 -7.59 46.56
CA PHE A 6 -13.52 -6.51 45.63
C PHE A 6 -12.28 -5.80 45.07
N ILE A 7 -11.25 -5.58 45.88
CA ILE A 7 -10.00 -4.93 45.43
C ILE A 7 -9.25 -5.85 44.46
N VAL A 8 -9.16 -7.15 44.74
CA VAL A 8 -8.51 -8.12 43.84
C VAL A 8 -9.25 -8.23 42.50
N LEU A 9 -10.59 -8.28 42.51
CA LEU A 9 -11.40 -8.29 41.29
C LEU A 9 -11.26 -7.00 40.48
N PHE A 10 -11.16 -5.84 41.13
CA PHE A 10 -10.97 -4.56 40.46
C PHE A 10 -9.58 -4.45 39.82
N VAL A 11 -8.52 -4.91 40.50
CA VAL A 11 -7.15 -4.95 39.94
C VAL A 11 -7.04 -5.92 38.76
N PHE A 12 -7.77 -7.05 38.81
CA PHE A 12 -7.81 -8.01 37.70
C PHE A 12 -8.58 -7.46 36.49
N ALA A 13 -9.67 -6.73 36.70
CA ALA A 13 -10.43 -6.07 35.62
C ALA A 13 -9.60 -4.97 34.92
N ILE A 14 -8.78 -4.22 35.68
CA ILE A 14 -7.89 -3.20 35.11
C ILE A 14 -6.76 -3.84 34.29
N HIS A 15 -6.24 -5.00 34.69
CA HIS A 15 -5.22 -5.73 33.90
C HIS A 15 -5.75 -6.25 32.57
N GLN A 16 -7.04 -6.64 32.49
CA GLN A 16 -7.64 -7.09 31.24
C GLN A 16 -7.92 -5.94 30.26
N ALA A 17 -8.12 -4.71 30.76
CA ALA A 17 -8.29 -3.53 29.91
C ALA A 17 -6.98 -3.03 29.27
N ALA A 18 -5.81 -3.41 29.81
CA ALA A 18 -4.51 -3.03 29.27
C ALA A 18 -4.09 -3.84 28.03
N PHE A 19 -4.76 -4.96 27.74
CA PHE A 19 -4.65 -5.70 26.48
C PHE A 19 -5.68 -5.20 25.45
N SER A 20 -5.85 -3.89 25.34
CA SER A 20 -6.47 -3.31 24.13
C SER A 20 -5.57 -3.63 22.95
N GLN A 21 -5.83 -4.77 22.30
CA GLN A 21 -5.20 -5.19 21.05
C GLN A 21 -5.21 -4.00 20.10
N LYS A 22 -4.04 -3.39 19.91
CA LYS A 22 -3.83 -2.38 18.88
C LYS A 22 -4.05 -3.13 17.57
N SER A 23 -5.27 -3.06 17.05
CA SER A 23 -5.67 -3.83 15.88
C SER A 23 -4.78 -3.46 14.71
N THR A 24 -3.92 -4.38 14.30
CA THR A 24 -3.01 -4.24 13.14
C THR A 24 -3.75 -4.50 11.83
N LYS A 25 -5.07 -4.71 11.87
CA LYS A 25 -5.91 -4.93 10.70
C LYS A 25 -5.85 -3.71 9.78
N GLY A 26 -5.54 -3.95 8.50
CA GLY A 26 -5.39 -2.90 7.51
C GLY A 26 -4.17 -2.00 7.74
N MET A 27 -3.19 -2.44 8.54
CA MET A 27 -1.93 -1.71 8.75
C MET A 27 -0.79 -2.36 7.97
N ALA A 28 0.08 -1.53 7.41
CA ALA A 28 1.25 -1.95 6.66
C ALA A 28 2.52 -1.24 7.13
N ARG A 29 3.66 -1.92 6.95
CA ARG A 29 5.00 -1.33 6.98
C ARG A 29 5.40 -0.92 5.57
N VAL A 30 5.74 0.35 5.43
CA VAL A 30 6.04 0.98 4.15
C VAL A 30 7.48 0.75 3.74
N SER A 31 7.69 0.47 2.45
CA SER A 31 9.04 0.35 1.87
C SER A 31 9.59 1.72 1.47
N LYS A 32 10.93 1.77 1.35
CA LYS A 32 11.64 2.93 0.83
C LYS A 32 12.17 2.63 -0.56
N MET A 33 12.01 3.58 -1.47
CA MET A 33 12.63 3.56 -2.78
C MET A 33 13.56 4.77 -2.88
N GLN A 34 14.85 4.53 -3.15
CA GLN A 34 15.85 5.59 -3.29
C GLN A 34 15.91 6.57 -2.09
N GLY A 35 15.64 6.07 -0.89
CA GLY A 35 15.62 6.84 0.37
C GLY A 35 14.26 7.48 0.72
N ILE A 36 13.29 7.46 -0.18
CA ILE A 36 11.96 8.08 -0.02
C ILE A 36 10.94 7.01 0.34
N GLU A 37 10.07 7.26 1.33
CA GLU A 37 8.97 6.35 1.66
C GLU A 37 7.87 6.40 0.59
N VAL A 38 7.35 5.25 0.18
CA VAL A 38 6.38 5.15 -0.91
C VAL A 38 5.05 4.60 -0.41
N TYR A 39 4.06 5.48 -0.29
CA TYR A 39 2.71 5.15 0.13
C TYR A 39 1.85 4.92 -1.12
N ALA A 40 1.76 3.67 -1.57
CA ALA A 40 0.97 3.27 -2.73
C ALA A 40 -0.31 2.54 -2.29
N MET A 41 -1.46 3.12 -2.63
CA MET A 41 -2.78 2.62 -2.17
C MET A 41 -2.86 2.50 -0.63
N CYS A 42 -2.20 3.40 0.07
CA CYS A 42 -2.23 3.48 1.53
C CYS A 42 -1.94 4.91 1.99
N GLU A 43 -2.35 5.24 3.21
CA GLU A 43 -2.16 6.55 3.81
C GLU A 43 -1.19 6.48 4.99
N PRO A 44 -0.23 7.40 5.13
CA PRO A 44 0.63 7.46 6.29
C PRO A 44 -0.15 7.64 7.59
N VAL A 45 0.27 6.91 8.63
CA VAL A 45 -0.25 7.13 9.99
C VAL A 45 0.34 8.41 10.59
N ARG A 46 1.55 8.77 10.17
CA ARG A 46 2.25 9.97 10.63
C ARG A 46 1.68 11.19 9.93
N GLU A 47 1.42 12.25 10.68
CA GLU A 47 1.02 13.53 10.13
C GLU A 47 2.07 14.10 9.17
N TYR A 48 1.62 14.75 8.11
CA TYR A 48 2.46 15.33 7.09
C TYR A 48 1.93 16.69 6.61
N GLU A 49 2.77 17.37 5.85
CA GLU A 49 2.39 18.49 5.00
C GLU A 49 2.65 18.14 3.53
N GLU A 50 1.72 18.52 2.66
CA GLU A 50 1.94 18.46 1.22
C GLU A 50 2.96 19.53 0.83
N VAL A 51 4.04 19.13 0.16
CA VAL A 51 5.07 20.06 -0.33
C VAL A 51 4.72 20.50 -1.74
N PHE A 52 4.49 19.54 -2.64
CA PHE A 52 4.04 19.79 -4.00
C PHE A 52 3.39 18.56 -4.63
N ASP A 53 2.58 18.81 -5.65
CA ASP A 53 2.07 17.78 -6.56
C ASP A 53 3.18 17.32 -7.51
N VAL A 54 3.52 16.03 -7.47
CA VAL A 54 4.46 15.41 -8.43
C VAL A 54 3.75 15.25 -9.78
N ILE A 55 2.51 14.76 -9.76
CA ILE A 55 1.65 14.55 -10.93
C ILE A 55 0.18 14.75 -10.52
N THR A 56 -0.58 15.49 -11.35
CA THR A 56 -2.04 15.66 -11.23
C THR A 56 -2.78 15.49 -12.56
N GLY A 57 -3.95 14.86 -12.52
CA GLY A 57 -4.94 14.88 -13.61
C GLY A 57 -4.51 14.19 -14.91
N ALA A 58 -4.97 14.69 -16.07
CA ALA A 58 -4.71 14.12 -17.40
C ALA A 58 -3.21 14.03 -17.78
N LYS A 59 -2.36 14.82 -17.10
CA LYS A 59 -0.90 14.73 -17.23
C LYS A 59 -0.32 13.43 -16.65
N ALA A 60 -1.04 12.75 -15.75
CA ALA A 60 -0.64 11.45 -15.22
C ALA A 60 -0.53 10.38 -16.30
N ALA A 61 -1.54 10.27 -17.17
CA ALA A 61 -1.59 9.24 -18.21
C ALA A 61 -0.50 9.40 -19.27
N SER A 62 -0.19 10.63 -19.68
CA SER A 62 0.80 10.92 -20.73
C SER A 62 2.24 10.98 -20.22
N LEU A 63 2.48 11.32 -18.94
CA LEU A 63 3.83 11.38 -18.36
C LEU A 63 4.29 10.05 -17.75
N LEU A 64 3.37 9.20 -17.30
CA LEU A 64 3.65 7.79 -16.99
C LEU A 64 4.27 7.05 -18.19
N THR A 65 3.95 7.55 -19.38
CA THR A 65 4.54 7.28 -20.69
C THR A 65 6.01 6.90 -20.72
N GLY A 66 6.87 7.91 -20.68
CA GLY A 66 8.28 7.80 -21.12
C GLY A 66 8.49 7.22 -22.54
N GLY A 67 7.43 6.81 -23.26
CA GLY A 67 7.48 5.94 -24.44
C GLY A 67 7.49 4.43 -24.14
N LEU A 68 7.43 3.99 -22.89
CA LEU A 68 7.42 2.57 -22.52
C LEU A 68 5.99 2.03 -22.46
N ILE A 69 5.72 1.05 -23.32
CA ILE A 69 4.48 0.27 -23.32
C ILE A 69 4.68 -0.88 -22.33
N ASN A 70 3.75 -1.08 -21.39
CA ASN A 70 3.68 -2.25 -20.47
C ASN A 70 4.59 -2.20 -19.22
N GLU A 71 4.59 -1.07 -18.51
CA GLU A 71 5.28 -0.93 -17.22
C GLU A 71 4.52 -1.61 -16.08
N GLY A 72 5.24 -2.26 -15.17
CA GLY A 72 4.70 -2.80 -13.92
C GLY A 72 4.49 -1.71 -12.86
N VAL A 73 3.80 -2.08 -11.77
CA VAL A 73 3.48 -1.15 -10.68
C VAL A 73 4.75 -0.62 -10.00
N SER A 74 5.76 -1.49 -9.82
CA SER A 74 7.06 -1.13 -9.24
C SER A 74 7.81 -0.07 -10.05
N GLU A 75 7.78 -0.21 -11.37
CA GLU A 75 8.43 0.70 -12.32
C GLU A 75 7.74 2.07 -12.29
N LYS A 76 6.41 2.10 -12.34
CA LYS A 76 5.60 3.33 -12.22
C LYS A 76 5.92 4.08 -10.92
N LEU A 77 5.95 3.38 -9.78
CA LEU A 77 6.29 3.97 -8.48
C LEU A 77 7.73 4.52 -8.45
N SER A 78 8.69 3.77 -8.98
CA SER A 78 10.09 4.21 -9.07
C SER A 78 10.25 5.49 -9.90
N GLN A 79 9.49 5.62 -11.00
CA GLN A 79 9.47 6.84 -11.78
C GLN A 79 8.90 8.03 -11.00
N PHE A 80 7.82 7.82 -10.24
CA PHE A 80 7.25 8.87 -9.39
C PHE A 80 8.25 9.36 -8.36
N VAL A 81 8.97 8.45 -7.69
CA VAL A 81 10.03 8.80 -6.74
C VAL A 81 11.13 9.60 -7.43
N THR A 82 11.58 9.14 -8.60
CA THR A 82 12.64 9.82 -9.37
C THR A 82 12.21 11.24 -9.77
N ARG A 83 10.95 11.43 -10.18
CA ARG A 83 10.39 12.75 -10.51
C ARG A 83 10.27 13.63 -9.28
N ALA A 84 9.77 13.10 -8.18
CA ALA A 84 9.63 13.82 -6.92
C ALA A 84 10.99 14.34 -6.44
N LYS A 85 12.03 13.50 -6.47
CA LYS A 85 13.40 13.92 -6.13
C LYS A 85 13.92 15.02 -7.04
N LYS A 86 13.81 14.85 -8.36
CA LYS A 86 14.24 15.87 -9.33
C LYS A 86 13.52 17.20 -9.14
N GLU A 87 12.23 17.16 -8.81
CA GLU A 87 11.44 18.38 -8.59
C GLU A 87 11.78 19.04 -7.25
N ALA A 88 12.00 18.24 -6.20
CA ALA A 88 12.48 18.72 -4.90
C ALA A 88 13.85 19.41 -5.04
N ASP A 89 14.79 18.79 -5.76
CA ASP A 89 16.13 19.35 -6.02
C ASP A 89 16.04 20.69 -6.78
N LYS A 90 15.14 20.81 -7.77
CA LYS A 90 14.93 22.08 -8.51
C LYS A 90 14.34 23.19 -7.65
N ARG A 91 13.56 22.82 -6.64
CA ARG A 91 12.86 23.76 -5.74
C ARG A 91 13.65 24.06 -4.47
N ASP A 92 14.78 23.40 -4.26
CA ASP A 92 15.53 23.41 -2.99
C ASP A 92 14.66 23.00 -1.78
N GLU A 93 13.75 22.05 -2.02
CA GLU A 93 12.81 21.53 -1.02
C GLU A 93 13.23 20.13 -0.55
N LYS A 94 12.88 19.79 0.69
CA LYS A 94 13.09 18.44 1.25
C LYS A 94 11.78 17.68 1.32
N ILE A 95 11.81 16.43 0.83
CA ILE A 95 10.67 15.52 0.86
C ILE A 95 11.05 14.23 1.59
N ASP A 96 10.13 13.68 2.36
CA ASP A 96 10.33 12.43 3.11
C ASP A 96 9.64 11.24 2.42
N ALA A 97 8.52 11.50 1.75
CA ALA A 97 7.68 10.48 1.18
C ALA A 97 6.95 10.96 -0.08
N ILE A 98 6.45 9.99 -0.85
CA ILE A 98 5.40 10.21 -1.84
C ILE A 98 4.13 9.43 -1.46
N ILE A 99 2.98 10.00 -1.77
CA ILE A 99 1.67 9.35 -1.60
C ILE A 99 1.01 9.27 -2.98
N TYR A 100 0.64 8.06 -3.38
CA TYR A 100 -0.11 7.77 -4.59
C TYR A 100 -1.55 7.43 -4.21
N SER A 101 -2.49 8.26 -4.68
CA SER A 101 -3.92 8.12 -4.40
C SER A 101 -4.78 8.34 -5.66
N ASP A 102 -5.94 7.69 -5.65
CA ASP A 102 -7.05 7.86 -6.60
C ASP A 102 -6.66 7.78 -8.09
N GLY A 103 -5.67 6.95 -8.40
CA GLY A 103 -5.20 6.63 -9.75
C GLY A 103 -4.55 7.74 -10.54
N LYS A 104 -4.52 8.96 -9.99
CA LYS A 104 -4.22 10.17 -10.77
C LYS A 104 -3.46 11.24 -9.98
N LYS A 105 -3.32 11.11 -8.66
CA LYS A 105 -2.59 12.08 -7.84
C LYS A 105 -1.37 11.43 -7.22
N VAL A 106 -0.23 12.09 -7.39
CA VAL A 106 0.98 11.80 -6.63
C VAL A 106 1.45 13.07 -5.97
N ILE A 107 1.49 13.06 -4.64
CA ILE A 107 2.00 14.18 -3.84
C ILE A 107 3.32 13.83 -3.20
N ALA A 108 4.21 14.81 -3.14
CA ALA A 108 5.41 14.74 -2.31
C ALA A 108 5.10 15.40 -0.97
N VAL A 109 5.46 14.73 0.11
CA VAL A 109 5.12 15.16 1.47
C VAL A 109 6.34 15.18 2.36
N LYS A 110 6.22 15.98 3.43
CA LYS A 110 7.19 16.07 4.52
C LYS A 110 6.49 15.75 5.82
N PHE A 111 7.08 14.92 6.66
CA PHE A 111 6.44 14.50 7.89
C PHE A 111 6.59 15.55 8.99
N LYS A 112 5.52 15.70 9.77
CA LYS A 112 5.50 16.56 10.95
C LYS A 112 6.04 15.82 12.18
N GLY A 113 6.59 16.60 13.11
CA GLY A 113 7.11 16.12 14.40
C GLY A 113 8.26 15.12 14.29
N THR A 114 8.52 14.40 15.38
CA THR A 114 9.56 13.35 15.44
C THR A 114 8.95 11.99 15.13
N ALA A 115 9.68 11.16 14.39
CA ALA A 115 9.28 9.78 14.13
C ALA A 115 9.28 8.97 15.44
N THR A 116 8.22 8.21 15.67
CA THR A 116 8.08 7.29 16.81
C THR A 116 7.79 5.89 16.30
N GLU A 117 8.04 4.87 17.13
CA GLU A 117 7.69 3.47 16.79
C GLU A 117 6.19 3.29 16.48
N ALA A 118 5.34 4.22 16.93
CA ALA A 118 3.91 4.19 16.68
C ALA A 118 3.50 4.76 15.31
N ASN A 119 4.38 5.47 14.60
CA ASN A 119 4.02 6.18 13.35
C ASN A 119 5.06 6.05 12.22
N LYS A 120 6.29 5.65 12.52
CA LYS A 120 7.39 5.62 11.56
C LYS A 120 7.21 4.50 10.54
N GLY A 121 7.10 4.87 9.27
CA GLY A 121 6.96 3.91 8.17
C GLY A 121 5.71 3.02 8.30
N LEU A 122 4.66 3.51 8.96
CA LEU A 122 3.40 2.81 9.10
C LEU A 122 2.33 3.48 8.25
N ALA A 123 1.50 2.66 7.60
CA ALA A 123 0.40 3.12 6.78
C ALA A 123 -0.89 2.35 7.06
N LYS A 124 -2.01 3.00 6.78
CA LYS A 124 -3.33 2.36 6.70
C LYS A 124 -3.62 2.04 5.24
N VAL A 125 -3.82 0.77 4.90
CA VAL A 125 -4.04 0.37 3.51
C VAL A 125 -5.46 0.65 3.05
N ALA A 126 -5.59 0.96 1.76
CA ALA A 126 -6.87 1.10 1.10
C ALA A 126 -7.50 -0.28 0.85
N LYS A 127 -8.82 -0.27 0.69
CA LYS A 127 -9.58 -1.42 0.23
C LYS A 127 -9.87 -1.28 -1.25
N LEU A 128 -9.68 -2.37 -1.99
CA LEU A 128 -10.09 -2.48 -3.39
C LEU A 128 -11.00 -3.70 -3.52
N GLU A 129 -12.21 -3.50 -4.04
CA GLU A 129 -13.22 -4.57 -4.16
C GLU A 129 -13.48 -5.31 -2.83
N GLY A 130 -13.45 -4.58 -1.70
CA GLY A 130 -13.66 -5.10 -0.35
C GLY A 130 -12.40 -5.70 0.31
N MET A 131 -11.34 -5.91 -0.45
CA MET A 131 -10.10 -6.55 -0.02
C MET A 131 -9.02 -5.54 0.39
N ASP A 132 -8.27 -5.84 1.44
CA ASP A 132 -7.10 -5.02 1.79
C ASP A 132 -6.00 -5.26 0.74
N VAL A 133 -5.44 -4.17 0.17
CA VAL A 133 -4.42 -4.26 -0.88
C VAL A 133 -3.12 -3.62 -0.42
N TYR A 134 -2.07 -4.42 -0.45
CA TYR A 134 -0.72 -4.04 -0.03
C TYR A 134 0.16 -3.89 -1.26
N VAL A 135 0.49 -2.66 -1.64
CA VAL A 135 1.31 -2.35 -2.83
C VAL A 135 2.69 -1.88 -2.39
N MET A 136 3.70 -2.70 -2.64
CA MET A 136 5.09 -2.46 -2.25
C MET A 136 5.22 -2.16 -0.74
N ASN A 137 4.34 -2.74 0.07
CA ASN A 137 4.33 -2.61 1.51
C ASN A 137 3.97 -3.96 2.15
N GLU A 138 4.35 -4.15 3.41
CA GLU A 138 4.23 -5.44 4.10
C GLU A 138 3.12 -5.38 5.15
N PRO A 139 2.18 -6.33 5.20
CA PRO A 139 1.20 -6.38 6.28
C PRO A 139 1.86 -6.51 7.65
N LEU A 140 1.36 -5.78 8.65
CA LEU A 140 1.85 -5.94 10.03
C LEU A 140 1.34 -7.20 10.73
N ARG A 141 0.27 -7.80 10.19
CA ARG A 141 -0.33 -9.03 10.72
C ARG A 141 0.28 -10.22 10.01
N ASP A 142 0.64 -11.25 10.77
CA ASP A 142 1.14 -12.49 10.20
C ASP A 142 0.13 -13.12 9.25
N TYR A 143 0.62 -13.69 8.17
CA TYR A 143 -0.21 -14.28 7.12
C TYR A 143 0.42 -15.53 6.53
N GLU A 144 -0.40 -16.27 5.80
CA GLU A 144 0.01 -17.41 4.99
C GLU A 144 -0.28 -17.13 3.53
N ASN A 145 0.68 -17.48 2.66
CA ASN A 145 0.45 -17.45 1.22
C ASN A 145 -0.58 -18.50 0.87
N THR A 146 -1.67 -18.06 0.28
CA THR A 146 -2.82 -18.89 -0.06
C THR A 146 -2.84 -19.20 -1.55
N VAL A 147 -2.61 -18.20 -2.39
CA VAL A 147 -2.60 -18.30 -3.86
C VAL A 147 -1.51 -17.41 -4.46
N ASP A 148 -0.87 -17.90 -5.52
CA ASP A 148 0.19 -17.19 -6.23
C ASP A 148 -0.33 -16.62 -7.55
N ILE A 149 -0.53 -15.31 -7.60
CA ILE A 149 -1.06 -14.64 -8.80
C ILE A 149 0.09 -14.16 -9.69
N ALA A 150 0.28 -14.80 -10.83
CA ALA A 150 1.09 -14.25 -11.91
C ALA A 150 0.20 -13.54 -12.94
N THR A 151 0.49 -12.28 -13.27
CA THR A 151 -0.11 -11.67 -14.46
C THR A 151 0.64 -12.14 -15.69
N GLY A 152 0.07 -13.13 -16.38
CA GLY A 152 0.43 -13.43 -17.76
C GLY A 152 0.28 -12.17 -18.62
N VAL A 153 1.41 -11.56 -18.96
CA VAL A 153 1.58 -10.26 -19.64
C VAL A 153 0.91 -10.17 -21.02
N LYS A 154 0.41 -11.28 -21.58
CA LYS A 154 0.25 -11.38 -23.04
C LYS A 154 -1.18 -11.25 -23.59
N ALA A 155 -2.23 -11.45 -22.81
CA ALA A 155 -3.55 -11.66 -23.43
C ALA A 155 -4.24 -10.37 -23.93
N LYS A 156 -4.09 -9.23 -23.24
CA LYS A 156 -4.75 -7.97 -23.66
C LYS A 156 -3.88 -7.11 -24.57
N SER A 157 -2.55 -7.14 -24.45
CA SER A 157 -1.68 -6.28 -25.27
C SER A 157 -1.75 -6.60 -26.77
N TYR A 158 -2.03 -7.86 -27.14
CA TYR A 158 -2.13 -8.27 -28.54
C TYR A 158 -3.48 -7.95 -29.19
N VAL A 159 -4.58 -7.93 -28.42
CA VAL A 159 -5.93 -7.73 -28.98
C VAL A 159 -6.29 -6.24 -29.07
N THR A 160 -5.73 -5.39 -28.21
CA THR A 160 -6.00 -3.93 -28.19
C THR A 160 -4.84 -3.08 -28.73
N GLY A 161 -3.96 -3.65 -29.55
CA GLY A 161 -2.89 -2.90 -30.24
C GLY A 161 -1.86 -2.22 -29.33
N GLY A 162 -1.58 -2.76 -28.13
CA GLY A 162 -0.50 -2.27 -27.27
C GLY A 162 -0.70 -0.88 -26.63
N LEU A 163 -1.92 -0.31 -26.63
CA LEU A 163 -2.15 1.08 -26.20
C LEU A 163 -2.70 1.29 -24.78
N VAL A 164 -2.92 0.24 -23.98
CA VAL A 164 -3.59 0.40 -22.68
C VAL A 164 -2.55 0.53 -21.56
N ASN A 165 -2.21 1.76 -21.19
CA ASN A 165 -1.49 2.06 -19.97
C ASN A 165 -2.49 2.18 -18.82
N ASN A 166 -2.61 1.12 -18.01
CA ASN A 166 -3.53 1.08 -16.88
C ASN A 166 -3.03 1.95 -15.71
N SER A 167 -3.92 2.39 -14.82
CA SER A 167 -3.53 2.91 -13.50
C SER A 167 -3.01 1.79 -12.59
N ILE A 168 -2.36 2.14 -11.48
CA ILE A 168 -1.93 1.13 -10.48
C ILE A 168 -3.16 0.43 -9.90
N GLU A 169 -4.26 1.13 -9.64
CA GLU A 169 -5.52 0.55 -9.15
C GLU A 169 -6.15 -0.40 -10.16
N GLU A 170 -6.11 -0.08 -11.46
CA GLU A 170 -6.61 -0.96 -12.50
C GLU A 170 -5.78 -2.24 -12.62
N ASP A 171 -4.46 -2.12 -12.48
CA ASP A 171 -3.55 -3.27 -12.41
C ASP A 171 -3.83 -4.09 -11.14
N MET A 172 -3.98 -3.44 -9.98
CA MET A 172 -4.28 -4.09 -8.70
C MET A 172 -5.67 -4.74 -8.67
N ALA A 173 -6.68 -4.14 -9.29
CA ALA A 173 -8.01 -4.73 -9.42
C ALA A 173 -7.95 -6.04 -10.21
N GLN A 174 -7.10 -6.11 -11.24
CA GLN A 174 -6.88 -7.36 -11.96
C GLN A 174 -6.22 -8.43 -11.09
N TYR A 175 -5.26 -8.06 -10.24
CA TYR A 175 -4.68 -8.98 -9.27
C TYR A 175 -5.71 -9.46 -8.24
N VAL A 176 -6.53 -8.55 -7.69
CA VAL A 176 -7.58 -8.88 -6.72
C VAL A 176 -8.61 -9.84 -7.32
N ARG A 177 -9.17 -9.54 -8.50
CA ARG A 177 -10.14 -10.42 -9.16
C ARG A 177 -9.58 -11.81 -9.46
N ARG A 178 -8.31 -11.89 -9.87
CA ARG A 178 -7.64 -13.16 -10.10
C ARG A 178 -7.41 -13.93 -8.80
N ALA A 179 -6.98 -13.25 -7.75
CA ALA A 179 -6.78 -13.86 -6.44
C ALA A 179 -8.09 -14.47 -5.92
N VAL A 180 -9.18 -13.70 -5.98
CA VAL A 180 -10.53 -14.16 -5.58
C VAL A 180 -10.94 -15.37 -6.40
N LYS A 181 -10.84 -15.28 -7.73
CA LYS A 181 -11.20 -16.39 -8.62
C LYS A 181 -10.40 -17.66 -8.32
N GLU A 182 -9.09 -17.55 -8.16
CA GLU A 182 -8.21 -18.71 -7.89
C GLU A 182 -8.47 -19.30 -6.49
N ALA A 183 -8.73 -18.44 -5.50
CA ALA A 183 -9.12 -18.87 -4.16
C ALA A 183 -10.45 -19.65 -4.19
N ASP A 184 -11.45 -19.15 -4.93
CA ASP A 184 -12.75 -19.81 -5.11
C ASP A 184 -12.59 -21.17 -5.81
N GLU A 185 -11.84 -21.22 -6.92
CA GLU A 185 -11.57 -22.46 -7.67
C GLU A 185 -10.82 -23.51 -6.84
N THR A 186 -10.00 -23.08 -5.88
CA THR A 186 -9.23 -23.95 -4.99
C THR A 186 -9.85 -24.13 -3.60
N SER A 187 -11.05 -23.58 -3.36
CA SER A 187 -11.74 -23.60 -2.06
C SER A 187 -10.90 -23.05 -0.90
N LYS A 188 -10.02 -22.09 -1.18
CA LYS A 188 -9.22 -21.39 -0.18
C LYS A 188 -9.83 -20.03 0.15
N LYS A 189 -9.51 -19.48 1.33
CA LYS A 189 -9.93 -18.14 1.74
C LYS A 189 -8.79 -17.15 1.60
N ILE A 190 -9.09 -15.95 1.12
CA ILE A 190 -8.14 -14.83 1.08
C ILE A 190 -8.73 -13.62 1.79
N ASP A 191 -7.90 -12.95 2.58
CA ASP A 191 -8.24 -11.73 3.31
C ASP A 191 -7.67 -10.47 2.65
N ALA A 192 -6.54 -10.62 1.94
CA ALA A 192 -5.80 -9.52 1.33
C ALA A 192 -5.00 -9.95 0.09
N VAL A 193 -4.57 -8.96 -0.70
CA VAL A 193 -3.57 -9.14 -1.77
C VAL A 193 -2.31 -8.36 -1.44
N VAL A 194 -1.16 -9.01 -1.59
CA VAL A 194 0.17 -8.39 -1.43
C VAL A 194 0.92 -8.41 -2.74
N TYR A 195 1.31 -7.22 -3.21
CA TYR A 195 2.17 -7.02 -4.37
C TYR A 195 3.54 -6.51 -3.88
N SER A 196 4.58 -7.33 -4.02
CA SER A 196 5.94 -7.00 -3.56
C SER A 196 6.91 -6.57 -4.66
N GLY A 197 6.49 -6.67 -5.93
CA GLY A 197 7.28 -6.21 -7.08
C GLY A 197 7.18 -7.11 -8.31
N GLY A 198 7.64 -6.60 -9.45
CA GLY A 198 7.70 -7.37 -10.70
C GLY A 198 6.34 -7.55 -11.37
N LYS A 199 5.89 -8.79 -11.56
CA LYS A 199 4.60 -9.10 -12.21
C LYS A 199 3.79 -10.14 -11.44
N ARG A 200 4.04 -10.24 -10.14
CA ARG A 200 3.45 -11.23 -9.25
C ARG A 200 2.82 -10.55 -8.05
N ALA A 201 1.70 -11.09 -7.61
CA ALA A 201 1.08 -10.79 -6.34
C ALA A 201 0.75 -12.12 -5.65
N ILE A 202 0.49 -12.06 -4.35
CA ILE A 202 0.01 -13.22 -3.58
C ILE A 202 -1.31 -12.85 -2.92
N GLY A 203 -2.23 -13.82 -2.91
CA GLY A 203 -3.42 -13.76 -2.06
C GLY A 203 -3.07 -14.37 -0.72
N VAL A 204 -3.38 -13.67 0.36
CA VAL A 204 -2.97 -14.06 1.71
C VAL A 204 -4.18 -14.24 2.61
N SER A 205 -4.11 -15.23 3.51
CA SER A 205 -5.01 -15.37 4.64
C SER A 205 -4.24 -14.98 5.88
N PHE A 206 -4.80 -14.10 6.68
CA PHE A 206 -4.15 -13.68 7.88
C PHE A 206 -4.41 -14.68 9.02
N LYS A 207 -3.41 -14.85 9.89
CA LYS A 207 -3.50 -15.70 11.09
C LYS A 207 -4.37 -15.07 12.19
#